data_AF-K9YMM6-F1
#
_entry.id   AF-K9YMM6-F1
#
_cell.length_a   1.000
_cell.length_b   1.000
_cell.length_c   1.000
_cell.angle_alpha   90.00
_cell.angle_beta   90.00
_cell.angle_gamma   90.00
#
_symmetry.space_group_name_H-M   'P 1'
#
loop_
_entity.id
_entity.type
_entity.pdbx_description
1 polymer ?
#
loop_
_entity_poly.entity_id
_entity_poly.type
_entity_poly.pdbx_seq_one_letter_code
_entity_poly.pdbx_strand_id
1 'polypeptide(L)'
;MGKQKTLQEYQKEEENLREILVLLEQLFKREEATAKAIIGCLYDIATLNLINKYCPLWGINPTLKYISRLPRPIAKHLGCKLYLQPKCPQLITDWLYSLVEFPQSKAKEVEVIENLALPTEKRIKSLQGRVRVLTGALAASFAVLIGGFTWMMYSLQTNPVELLTTTETRLEN
;
A
#
# COMPACT_ATOMS: atom_id res chain seq x y z
N MET A 1 43.52 -13.87 8.07
CA MET A 1 43.24 -14.07 6.63
C MET A 1 42.03 -14.96 6.51
N GLY A 2 40.86 -14.41 6.14
CA GLY A 2 39.68 -15.23 5.87
C GLY A 2 39.96 -16.10 4.65
N LYS A 3 39.71 -17.41 4.73
CA LYS A 3 39.76 -18.28 3.54
C LYS A 3 38.68 -17.80 2.58
N GLN A 4 39.04 -17.58 1.31
CA GLN A 4 38.05 -17.34 0.27
C GLN A 4 37.20 -18.61 0.10
N LYS A 5 35.89 -18.43 0.03
CA LYS A 5 34.95 -19.51 -0.26
C LYS A 5 35.31 -20.14 -1.60
N THR A 6 35.38 -21.47 -1.62
CA THR A 6 35.56 -22.27 -2.82
C THR A 6 34.30 -22.26 -3.68
N LEU A 7 34.41 -22.53 -4.98
CA LEU A 7 33.26 -22.56 -5.89
C LEU A 7 32.16 -23.53 -5.43
N GLN A 8 32.55 -24.66 -4.84
CA GLN A 8 31.63 -25.66 -4.30
C GLN A 8 30.86 -25.15 -3.08
N GLU A 9 31.49 -24.32 -2.23
CA GLU A 9 30.83 -23.72 -1.08
C GLU A 9 29.77 -22.70 -1.52
N TYR A 10 30.03 -21.92 -2.57
CA TYR A 10 29.03 -21.02 -3.16
C TYR A 10 27.85 -21.76 -3.77
N GLN A 11 28.10 -22.84 -4.54
CA GLN A 11 27.03 -23.63 -5.13
C GLN A 11 26.14 -24.27 -4.05
N LYS A 12 26.75 -24.80 -3.00
CA LYS A 12 26.02 -25.38 -1.87
C LYS A 12 25.22 -24.32 -1.10
N GLU A 13 25.73 -23.10 -1.01
CA GLU A 13 25.01 -21.98 -0.40
C GLU A 13 23.78 -21.57 -1.22
N GLU A 14 23.90 -21.47 -2.54
CA GLU A 14 22.77 -21.21 -3.43
C GLU A 14 21.71 -22.30 -3.38
N GLU A 15 22.12 -23.57 -3.32
CA GLU A 15 21.20 -24.71 -3.16
C GLU A 15 20.41 -24.60 -1.86
N ASN A 16 21.10 -24.37 -0.73
CA ASN A 16 20.45 -24.21 0.58
C ASN A 16 19.50 -23.01 0.61
N LEU A 17 19.86 -21.88 -0.01
CA LEU A 17 18.97 -20.72 -0.10
C LEU A 17 17.71 -21.01 -0.91
N ARG A 18 17.86 -21.77 -2.00
CA ARG A 18 16.73 -22.19 -2.83
C ARG A 18 15.81 -23.13 -2.04
N GLU A 19 16.35 -24.05 -1.26
CA GLU A 19 15.58 -24.92 -0.38
C GLU A 19 14.80 -24.10 0.66
N ILE A 20 15.45 -23.15 1.34
CA ILE A 20 14.79 -22.26 2.31
C ILE A 20 13.64 -21.50 1.67
N LEU A 21 13.84 -20.94 0.47
CA LEU A 21 12.79 -20.22 -0.25
C LEU A 21 11.58 -21.12 -0.51
N VAL A 22 11.80 -22.34 -1.02
CA VAL A 22 10.72 -23.30 -1.31
C VAL A 22 9.96 -23.68 -0.03
N LEU A 23 10.68 -23.92 1.07
CA LEU A 23 10.06 -24.20 2.36
C LEU A 23 9.20 -23.05 2.86
N LEU A 24 9.68 -21.80 2.74
CA LEU A 24 8.89 -20.62 3.08
C LEU A 24 7.67 -20.47 2.18
N GLU A 25 7.81 -20.67 0.87
CA GLU A 25 6.69 -20.57 -0.05
C GLU A 25 5.60 -21.60 0.28
N GLN A 26 6.00 -22.84 0.59
CA GLN A 26 5.08 -23.87 1.05
C GLN A 26 4.42 -23.52 2.38
N LEU A 27 5.18 -22.95 3.32
CA LEU A 27 4.65 -22.48 4.60
C LEU A 27 3.57 -21.42 4.40
N PHE A 28 3.83 -20.38 3.61
CA PHE A 28 2.86 -19.30 3.35
C PHE A 28 1.66 -19.75 2.52
N LYS A 29 1.81 -20.76 1.66
CA LYS A 29 0.68 -21.36 0.92
C LYS A 29 -0.21 -22.20 1.84
N ARG A 30 0.38 -22.96 2.77
CA ARG A 30 -0.35 -23.85 3.68
C ARG A 30 -0.99 -23.09 4.85
N GLU A 31 -0.30 -22.08 5.37
CA GLU A 31 -0.71 -21.28 6.53
C GLU A 31 -1.35 -19.95 6.12
N GLU A 32 -2.26 -19.98 5.16
CA GLU A 32 -2.93 -18.76 4.66
C GLU A 32 -3.71 -18.03 5.77
N ALA A 33 -4.26 -18.77 6.74
CA ALA A 33 -4.98 -18.20 7.88
C ALA A 33 -4.04 -17.34 8.76
N THR A 34 -2.86 -17.85 9.06
CA THR A 34 -1.82 -17.15 9.82
C THR A 34 -1.31 -15.92 9.05
N ALA A 35 -1.09 -16.08 7.75
CA ALA A 35 -0.69 -14.98 6.86
C ALA A 35 -1.73 -13.83 6.84
N LYS A 36 -3.02 -14.15 6.72
CA LYS A 36 -4.12 -13.17 6.80
C LYS A 36 -4.21 -12.52 8.19
N ALA A 37 -3.92 -13.26 9.26
CA ALA A 37 -3.90 -12.71 10.62
C ALA A 37 -2.78 -11.66 10.78
N ILE A 38 -1.56 -11.96 10.30
CA ILE A 38 -0.43 -11.03 10.30
C ILE A 38 -0.77 -9.76 9.52
N ILE A 39 -1.30 -9.88 8.30
CA ILE A 39 -1.75 -8.72 7.50
C ILE A 39 -2.82 -7.92 8.24
N GLY A 40 -3.75 -8.60 8.92
CA GLY A 40 -4.77 -7.97 9.75
C GLY A 40 -4.17 -7.09 10.85
N CYS A 41 -3.20 -7.62 11.59
CA CYS A 41 -2.51 -6.88 12.65
C CYS A 41 -1.74 -5.67 12.08
N LEU A 42 -1.01 -5.87 10.97
CA LEU A 42 -0.27 -4.78 10.31
C LEU A 42 -1.21 -3.68 9.82
N TYR A 43 -2.36 -4.05 9.27
CA TYR A 43 -3.37 -3.10 8.81
C TYR A 43 -3.95 -2.29 9.97
N ASP A 44 -4.25 -2.92 11.10
CA ASP A 44 -4.77 -2.23 12.28
C ASP A 44 -3.75 -1.21 12.82
N ILE A 45 -2.47 -1.58 12.89
CA ILE A 45 -1.38 -0.66 13.31
C ILE A 45 -1.22 0.49 12.30
N ALA A 46 -1.19 0.16 11.00
CA ALA A 46 -0.97 1.14 9.94
C ALA A 46 -2.11 2.17 9.88
N THR A 47 -3.35 1.74 9.98
CA THR A 47 -4.51 2.65 9.97
C THR A 47 -4.54 3.55 11.20
N LEU A 48 -4.24 3.03 12.39
CA LEU A 48 -4.15 3.85 13.60
C LEU A 48 -3.03 4.90 13.49
N ASN A 49 -1.85 4.50 13.01
CA ASN A 49 -0.73 5.42 12.83
C ASN A 49 -1.02 6.48 11.75
N LEU A 50 -1.66 6.09 10.65
CA LEU A 50 -2.07 7.01 9.58
C LEU A 50 -3.09 8.04 10.10
N ILE A 51 -4.13 7.58 10.78
CA ILE A 51 -5.18 8.46 11.34
C ILE A 51 -4.57 9.45 12.34
N ASN A 52 -3.74 8.96 13.26
CA ASN A 52 -3.12 9.83 14.27
C ASN A 52 -2.16 10.85 13.64
N LYS A 53 -1.47 10.50 12.55
CA LYS A 53 -0.52 11.40 11.87
C LYS A 53 -1.20 12.45 10.99
N TYR A 54 -2.23 12.06 10.24
CA TYR A 54 -2.82 12.92 9.19
C TYR A 54 -4.19 13.53 9.57
N CYS A 55 -4.86 13.01 10.60
CA CYS A 55 -6.18 13.49 11.02
C CYS A 55 -6.20 13.83 12.53
N PRO A 56 -5.51 14.92 12.94
CA PRO A 56 -5.47 15.36 14.34
C PRO A 56 -6.79 15.98 14.83
N LEU A 57 -7.77 16.19 13.95
CA LEU A 57 -9.07 16.77 14.29
C LEU A 57 -9.83 15.86 15.26
N TRP A 58 -10.03 16.36 16.47
CA TRP A 58 -10.59 15.63 17.61
C TRP A 58 -11.96 14.97 17.33
N GLY A 59 -12.81 15.62 16.53
CA GLY A 59 -14.16 15.14 16.21
C GLY A 59 -14.25 14.04 15.15
N ILE A 60 -13.29 13.95 14.21
CA ILE A 60 -13.31 12.94 13.13
C ILE A 60 -12.42 11.73 13.42
N ASN A 61 -11.55 11.82 14.42
CA ASN A 61 -10.69 10.71 14.84
C ASN A 61 -11.48 9.40 15.15
N PRO A 62 -12.58 9.42 15.93
CA PRO A 62 -13.33 8.18 16.21
C PRO A 62 -14.07 7.64 15.00
N THR A 63 -14.65 8.50 14.15
CA THR A 63 -15.36 8.07 12.94
C THR A 63 -14.39 7.46 11.93
N LEU A 64 -13.21 8.05 11.76
CA LEU A 64 -12.18 7.54 10.86
C LEU A 64 -11.61 6.21 11.33
N LYS A 65 -11.45 6.02 12.65
CA LYS A 65 -11.07 4.73 13.26
C LYS A 65 -12.12 3.63 13.06
N TYR A 66 -13.38 4.01 12.98
CA TYR A 66 -14.46 3.07 12.68
C TYR A 66 -14.47 2.71 11.19
N ILE A 67 -14.39 3.73 10.32
CA ILE A 67 -14.38 3.55 8.86
C ILE A 67 -13.15 2.75 8.43
N SER A 68 -12.01 2.90 9.09
CA SER A 68 -10.80 2.12 8.79
C SER A 68 -10.96 0.63 9.06
N ARG A 69 -11.98 0.17 9.79
CA ARG A 69 -12.22 -1.27 9.99
C ARG A 69 -12.97 -1.92 8.83
N LEU A 70 -13.65 -1.15 8.00
CA LEU A 70 -14.47 -1.66 6.90
C LEU A 70 -13.65 -2.30 5.76
N PRO A 71 -12.48 -1.76 5.34
CA PRO A 71 -11.67 -2.38 4.30
C PRO A 71 -10.87 -3.59 4.81
N ARG A 72 -10.86 -3.86 6.12
CA ARG A 72 -10.05 -4.90 6.76
C ARG A 72 -10.16 -6.29 6.12
N PRO A 73 -11.34 -6.87 5.84
CA PRO A 73 -11.43 -8.20 5.22
C PRO A 73 -10.84 -8.22 3.80
N ILE A 74 -11.05 -7.15 3.04
CA ILE A 74 -10.52 -6.99 1.67
C ILE A 74 -9.00 -6.83 1.73
N ALA A 75 -8.50 -5.99 2.65
CA ALA A 75 -7.07 -5.79 2.89
C ALA A 75 -6.37 -7.09 3.32
N LYS A 76 -7.01 -7.92 4.16
CA LYS A 76 -6.49 -9.25 4.53
C LYS A 76 -6.37 -10.15 3.31
N HIS A 77 -7.41 -10.24 2.49
CA HIS A 77 -7.40 -11.11 1.31
C HIS A 77 -6.40 -10.64 0.26
N LEU A 78 -6.46 -9.36 -0.13
CA LEU A 78 -5.56 -8.78 -1.13
C LEU A 78 -4.11 -8.71 -0.63
N GLY A 79 -3.90 -8.31 0.62
CA GLY A 79 -2.57 -8.27 1.23
C GLY A 79 -1.93 -9.65 1.28
N CYS A 80 -2.69 -10.68 1.63
CA CYS A 80 -2.19 -12.06 1.60
C CYS A 80 -1.87 -12.52 0.17
N LYS A 81 -2.82 -12.35 -0.76
CA LYS A 81 -2.71 -12.88 -2.13
C LYS A 81 -1.68 -12.15 -3.00
N LEU A 82 -1.63 -10.82 -2.94
CA LEU A 82 -0.82 -10.00 -3.84
C LEU A 82 0.55 -9.64 -3.27
N TYR A 83 0.68 -9.55 -1.94
CA TYR A 83 1.91 -9.11 -1.31
C TYR A 83 2.58 -10.23 -0.53
N LEU A 84 1.88 -10.86 0.42
CA LEU A 84 2.51 -11.78 1.35
C LEU A 84 2.93 -13.09 0.67
N GLN A 85 2.04 -13.73 -0.09
CA GLN A 85 2.35 -14.98 -0.80
C GLN A 85 3.51 -14.88 -1.80
N PRO A 86 3.54 -13.91 -2.72
CA PRO A 86 4.60 -13.86 -3.73
C PRO A 86 5.90 -13.20 -3.26
N LYS A 87 5.84 -12.17 -2.39
CA LYS A 87 7.02 -11.35 -2.06
C LYS A 87 7.64 -11.67 -0.70
N CYS A 88 6.85 -12.09 0.28
CA CYS A 88 7.37 -12.28 1.64
C CYS A 88 8.38 -13.42 1.76
N PRO A 89 8.23 -14.57 1.08
CA PRO A 89 9.23 -15.64 1.15
C PRO A 89 10.61 -15.14 0.73
N GLN A 90 10.70 -14.41 -0.37
CA GLN A 90 11.94 -13.82 -0.88
C GLN A 90 12.54 -12.82 0.12
N LEU A 91 11.73 -11.88 0.61
CA LEU A 91 12.18 -10.88 1.57
C LEU A 91 12.74 -11.50 2.87
N ILE A 92 12.13 -12.60 3.35
CA ILE A 92 12.61 -13.28 4.55
C ILE A 92 13.89 -14.06 4.23
N THR A 93 13.97 -14.75 3.10
CA THR A 93 15.19 -15.46 2.68
C THR A 93 16.37 -14.50 2.54
N ASP A 94 16.17 -13.33 1.91
CA ASP A 94 17.20 -12.31 1.75
C ASP A 94 17.64 -11.73 3.10
N TRP A 95 16.69 -11.45 4.00
CA TRP A 95 16.99 -10.98 5.34
C TRP A 95 17.76 -12.03 6.16
N LEU A 96 17.35 -13.30 6.11
CA LEU A 96 18.06 -14.40 6.76
C LEU A 96 19.47 -14.55 6.22
N TYR A 97 19.65 -14.44 4.91
CA TYR A 97 20.96 -14.47 4.27
C TYR A 97 21.86 -13.32 4.77
N SER A 98 21.32 -12.10 4.83
CA SER A 98 22.05 -10.93 5.35
C SER A 98 22.51 -11.07 6.81
N LEU A 99 21.84 -11.91 7.62
CA LEU A 99 22.26 -12.16 9.01
C LEU A 99 23.44 -13.14 9.10
N VAL A 100 23.59 -14.02 8.10
CA VAL A 100 24.64 -15.05 8.04
C VAL A 100 25.85 -14.57 7.22
N GLU A 101 25.65 -13.56 6.37
CA GLU A 101 26.72 -12.91 5.63
C GLU A 101 27.59 -12.04 6.56
N PHE A 102 28.78 -12.53 6.87
CA PHE A 102 29.77 -11.76 7.61
C PHE A 102 30.48 -10.78 6.67
N PRO A 103 30.64 -9.49 7.06
CA PRO A 103 31.39 -8.53 6.25
C PRO A 103 32.85 -9.00 6.15
N GLN A 104 33.24 -9.50 4.98
CA GLN A 104 34.64 -9.72 4.66
C GLN A 104 35.30 -8.35 4.49
N SER A 105 35.95 -7.83 5.54
CA SER A 105 36.81 -6.63 5.57
C SER A 105 36.64 -5.71 4.35
N LYS A 106 35.60 -4.86 4.37
CA LYS A 106 35.34 -3.81 3.38
C LYS A 106 36.38 -2.69 3.44
N ALA A 107 37.65 -2.97 3.14
CA ALA A 107 38.68 -1.95 2.93
C ALA A 107 38.69 -1.39 1.49
N LYS A 108 37.61 -1.60 0.70
CA LYS A 108 37.54 -1.14 -0.70
C LYS A 108 36.21 -0.50 -1.12
N GLU A 109 35.26 -0.30 -0.22
CA GLU A 109 33.95 0.30 -0.57
C GLU A 109 33.81 1.78 -0.15
N VAL A 110 34.74 2.30 0.65
CA VAL A 110 34.70 3.72 1.08
C VAL A 110 35.06 4.68 -0.07
N GLU A 111 35.84 4.26 -1.08
CA GLU A 111 36.12 5.11 -2.26
C GLU A 111 34.94 5.19 -3.27
N VAL A 112 33.98 4.25 -3.22
CA VAL A 112 32.86 4.24 -4.18
C VAL A 112 31.68 5.08 -3.68
N ILE A 113 31.52 5.24 -2.36
CA ILE A 113 30.41 6.01 -1.77
C ILE A 113 30.60 7.52 -1.96
N GLU A 114 31.84 8.03 -1.96
CA GLU A 114 32.10 9.47 -2.14
C GLU A 114 31.86 9.95 -3.59
N ASN A 115 32.04 9.07 -4.58
CA ASN A 115 31.88 9.40 -6.01
C ASN A 115 30.44 9.27 -6.54
N LEU A 116 29.48 8.81 -5.72
CA LEU A 116 28.06 8.68 -6.09
C LEU A 116 27.16 9.71 -5.40
N ALA A 117 27.70 10.59 -4.55
CA ALA A 117 26.94 11.58 -3.79
C ALA A 117 26.46 12.82 -4.58
N LEU A 118 26.49 12.79 -5.92
CA LEU A 118 25.91 13.83 -6.79
C LEU A 118 25.29 13.17 -8.02
N PRO A 119 23.96 12.88 -8.02
CA PRO A 119 22.99 13.85 -8.52
C PRO A 119 21.58 13.68 -7.89
N THR A 120 21.45 13.78 -6.57
CA THR A 120 20.14 13.62 -5.89
C THR A 120 19.18 14.80 -6.17
N GLU A 121 19.73 15.99 -6.43
CA GLU A 121 18.97 17.23 -6.74
C GLU A 121 18.17 17.14 -8.05
N LYS A 122 18.72 16.51 -9.10
CA LYS A 122 18.10 16.52 -10.44
C LYS A 122 16.92 15.54 -10.57
N ARG A 123 16.78 14.55 -9.68
CA ARG A 123 15.68 13.55 -9.73
C ARG A 123 14.40 14.01 -9.01
N ILE A 124 14.48 14.98 -8.10
CA ILE A 124 13.33 15.43 -7.30
C ILE A 124 12.32 16.20 -8.19
N LYS A 125 12.81 16.92 -9.22
CA LYS A 125 11.95 17.71 -10.12
C LYS A 125 11.11 16.86 -11.09
N SER A 126 11.57 15.67 -11.49
CA SER A 126 10.82 14.83 -12.44
C SER A 126 9.69 14.02 -11.78
N LEU A 127 9.81 13.74 -10.48
CA LEU A 127 8.74 13.13 -9.67
C LEU A 127 7.59 14.12 -9.39
N GLN A 128 7.87 15.42 -9.31
CA GLN A 128 6.83 16.44 -9.12
C GLN A 128 5.88 16.56 -10.32
N GLY A 129 6.36 16.37 -11.55
CA GLY A 129 5.52 16.45 -12.75
C GLY A 129 4.46 15.34 -12.81
N ARG A 130 4.83 14.12 -12.43
CA ARG A 130 3.92 12.96 -12.46
C ARG A 130 2.86 13.03 -11.37
N VAL A 131 3.22 13.48 -10.16
CA VAL A 131 2.24 13.65 -9.07
C VAL A 131 1.28 14.79 -9.42
N ARG A 132 1.73 15.86 -10.08
CA ARG A 132 0.87 17.00 -10.46
C ARG A 132 -0.20 16.64 -11.49
N VAL A 133 0.12 15.77 -12.44
CA VAL A 133 -0.86 15.26 -13.43
C VAL A 133 -1.88 14.35 -12.76
N LEU A 134 -1.45 13.46 -11.86
CA LEU A 134 -2.36 12.60 -11.09
C LEU A 134 -3.29 13.42 -10.18
N THR A 135 -2.75 14.43 -9.49
CA THR A 135 -3.55 15.31 -8.62
C THR A 135 -4.55 16.13 -9.43
N GLY A 136 -4.18 16.59 -10.64
CA GLY A 136 -5.09 17.28 -11.55
C GLY A 136 -6.25 16.41 -12.02
N ALA A 137 -5.96 15.16 -12.44
CA ALA A 137 -6.99 14.22 -12.86
C ALA A 137 -7.95 13.86 -11.71
N LEU A 138 -7.41 13.68 -10.49
CA LEU A 138 -8.22 13.40 -9.31
C LEU A 138 -9.13 14.59 -8.97
N ALA A 139 -8.60 15.82 -8.95
CA ALA A 139 -9.38 17.02 -8.68
C ALA A 139 -10.50 17.23 -9.72
N ALA A 140 -10.24 16.95 -10.99
CA ALA A 140 -11.25 17.02 -12.04
C ALA A 140 -12.39 16.00 -11.82
N SER A 141 -12.06 14.76 -11.42
CA SER A 141 -13.08 13.76 -11.10
C SER A 141 -13.98 14.17 -9.93
N PHE A 142 -13.39 14.75 -8.87
CA PHE A 142 -14.16 15.28 -7.74
C PHE A 142 -15.04 16.46 -8.15
N ALA A 143 -14.56 17.37 -8.99
CA ALA A 143 -15.35 18.51 -9.48
C ALA A 143 -16.57 18.06 -10.32
N VAL A 144 -16.39 17.05 -11.18
CA VAL A 144 -17.49 16.47 -11.98
C VAL A 144 -18.52 15.80 -11.07
N LEU A 145 -18.07 15.05 -10.07
CA LEU A 145 -18.98 14.39 -9.12
C LEU A 145 -19.74 15.39 -8.26
N ILE A 146 -19.06 16.42 -7.74
CA ILE A 146 -19.70 17.47 -6.93
C ILE A 146 -20.70 18.26 -7.78
N GLY A 147 -20.32 18.63 -9.01
CA GLY A 147 -21.21 19.33 -9.94
C GLY A 147 -22.43 18.49 -10.37
N GLY A 148 -22.23 17.19 -10.62
CA GLY A 148 -23.32 16.27 -10.92
C GLY A 148 -24.24 16.06 -9.72
N PHE A 149 -23.68 16.00 -8.51
CA PHE A 149 -24.44 15.85 -7.29
C PHE A 149 -25.25 17.10 -6.94
N THR A 150 -24.69 18.30 -7.13
CA THR A 150 -25.43 19.56 -6.94
C THR A 150 -26.53 19.74 -7.98
N TRP A 151 -26.28 19.36 -9.24
CA TRP A 151 -27.32 19.35 -10.28
C TRP A 151 -28.45 18.36 -9.96
N MET A 152 -28.09 17.14 -9.54
CA MET A 152 -29.06 16.12 -9.17
C MET A 152 -29.87 16.51 -7.91
N MET A 153 -29.25 17.21 -6.96
CA MET A 153 -29.96 17.72 -5.78
C MET A 153 -30.90 18.87 -6.16
N TYR A 154 -30.49 19.75 -7.08
CA TYR A 154 -31.34 20.81 -7.61
C TYR A 154 -32.54 20.25 -8.37
N SER A 155 -32.34 19.26 -9.23
CA SER A 155 -33.42 18.64 -10.01
C SER A 155 -34.40 17.89 -9.11
N LEU A 156 -33.94 17.27 -8.02
CA LEU A 156 -34.81 16.62 -7.04
C LEU A 156 -35.63 17.62 -6.21
N GLN A 157 -35.22 18.88 -6.09
CA GLN A 157 -35.97 19.90 -5.35
C GLN A 157 -37.00 20.63 -6.22
N THR A 158 -36.80 20.71 -7.54
CA THR A 158 -37.77 21.33 -8.46
C THR A 158 -38.89 20.39 -8.90
N ASN A 159 -38.60 19.09 -9.11
CA ASN A 159 -39.60 18.11 -9.56
C ASN A 159 -40.77 17.77 -8.59
N PRO A 160 -40.66 17.83 -7.24
CA PRO A 160 -41.79 17.50 -6.37
C PRO A 160 -42.89 18.57 -6.39
N VAL A 161 -42.58 19.81 -6.78
CA VAL A 161 -43.55 20.91 -6.83
C VAL A 161 -44.51 20.76 -8.00
N GLU A 162 -44.05 20.25 -9.16
CA GLU A 162 -44.92 20.03 -10.33
C GLU A 162 -45.86 18.84 -10.16
N LEU A 163 -45.50 17.85 -9.33
CA LEU A 163 -46.40 16.72 -9.00
C LEU A 163 -47.54 17.12 -8.06
N LEU A 164 -47.39 18.20 -7.29
CA LEU A 164 -48.43 18.70 -6.39
C LEU A 164 -49.44 19.59 -7.12
N THR A 165 -49.02 20.38 -8.11
CA THR A 165 -49.94 21.22 -8.91
C THR A 165 -50.77 20.42 -9.91
N THR A 166 -50.21 19.33 -10.45
CA THR A 166 -50.92 18.42 -11.37
C THR A 166 -51.92 17.51 -10.66
N THR A 167 -51.78 17.29 -9.35
CA THR A 167 -52.75 16.52 -8.56
C THR A 167 -53.92 17.37 -8.05
N GLU A 168 -53.71 18.64 -7.70
CA GLU A 168 -54.82 19.55 -7.35
C GLU A 168 -55.73 19.86 -8.54
N THR A 169 -55.17 20.13 -9.72
CA THR A 169 -55.96 20.44 -10.94
C THR A 169 -56.79 19.26 -11.45
N ARG A 170 -56.56 18.04 -10.96
CA ARG A 170 -57.32 16.83 -11.32
C ARG A 170 -58.43 16.49 -10.31
N LEU A 171 -58.52 17.20 -9.18
CA LEU A 171 -59.58 17.03 -8.18
C LEU A 171 -60.67 18.12 -8.28
N GLU A 172 -60.46 19.16 -9.09
CA GLU A 172 -61.42 20.25 -9.34
C GLU A 172 -62.23 20.10 -10.64
N ASN A 173 -62.27 18.92 -11.27
CA ASN A 173 -63.06 18.68 -12.48
C ASN A 173 -63.81 17.34 -12.43
#